data_AF-A0A9Q1BP87-F1
#
_entry.id   AF-A0A9Q1BP87-F1
#
_cell.length_a   1.000
_cell.length_b   1.000
_cell.length_c   1.000
_cell.angle_alpha   90.00
_cell.angle_beta   90.00
_cell.angle_gamma   90.00
#
_symmetry.space_group_name_H-M   'P 1'
#
loop_
_entity.id
_entity.type
_entity.pdbx_description
1 polymer ?
#
loop_
_entity_poly.entity_id
_entity_poly.type
_entity_poly.pdbx_seq_one_letter_code
_entity_poly.pdbx_strand_id
1 'polypeptide(L)'
;MQEKCSKVFTLFSIFDSPARCLVQNVKQFNGEYGCNWCYAKGEQVERGLGTARVYPVQNEPSNKRTHDSMIADGLEASKEGRSSHKGVKGLSPLLAFTYFNMVSGFGVDYMHCVLLGVCLATF
;
A
#
# COMPACT_ATOMS: atom_id res chain seq x y z
N MET A 1 32.70 -30.75 -12.83
CA MET A 1 31.77 -29.70 -13.30
C MET A 1 31.58 -28.73 -12.15
N GLN A 2 31.93 -27.46 -12.31
CA GLN A 2 31.78 -26.46 -11.24
C GLN A 2 30.32 -25.99 -11.22
N GLU A 3 29.57 -26.31 -10.17
CA GLU A 3 28.22 -25.77 -10.00
C GLU A 3 28.31 -24.25 -9.78
N LYS A 4 27.69 -23.48 -10.67
CA LYS A 4 27.51 -22.04 -10.49
C LYS A 4 26.19 -21.82 -9.75
N CYS A 5 26.27 -21.34 -8.51
CA CYS A 5 25.10 -20.90 -7.75
C CYS A 5 24.92 -19.39 -7.95
N SER A 6 23.73 -18.97 -8.41
CA SER A 6 23.33 -17.57 -8.53
C SER A 6 22.18 -17.29 -7.56
N LYS A 7 22.24 -16.16 -6.84
CA LYS A 7 21.21 -15.74 -5.87
C LYS A 7 20.51 -14.49 -6.38
N VAL A 8 19.19 -14.46 -6.29
CA VAL A 8 18.36 -13.32 -6.70
C VAL A 8 17.72 -12.69 -5.46
N PHE A 9 17.81 -11.37 -5.36
CA PHE A 9 17.22 -10.59 -4.27
C PHE A 9 16.32 -9.51 -4.85
N THR A 10 15.06 -9.47 -4.44
CA THR A 10 14.14 -8.38 -4.79
C THR A 10 14.31 -7.25 -3.79
N LEU A 11 14.88 -6.12 -4.22
CA LEU A 11 15.20 -5.00 -3.33
C LEU A 11 14.04 -3.99 -3.20
N PHE A 12 13.43 -3.63 -4.32
CA PHE A 12 12.31 -2.68 -4.36
C PHE A 12 11.39 -3.00 -5.55
N SER A 13 10.18 -2.48 -5.48
CA SER A 13 9.17 -2.58 -6.52
C SER A 13 8.49 -1.23 -6.72
N ILE A 14 8.18 -0.90 -7.97
CA ILE A 14 7.49 0.32 -8.35
C ILE A 14 6.25 -0.10 -9.12
N PHE A 15 5.10 0.33 -8.62
CA PHE A 15 3.80 0.08 -9.22
C PHE A 15 3.00 1.38 -9.16
N ASP A 16 2.10 1.56 -10.11
CA ASP A 16 1.07 2.59 -10.00
C ASP A 16 0.21 2.33 -8.73
N SER A 17 -0.52 3.36 -8.29
CA SER A 17 -1.23 3.28 -7.01
C SER A 17 -2.24 2.11 -6.94
N PRO A 18 -3.07 1.84 -7.96
CA PRO A 18 -3.97 0.68 -7.97
C PRO A 18 -3.23 -0.67 -7.93
N ALA A 19 -2.23 -0.91 -8.79
CA ALA A 19 -1.56 -2.21 -8.81
C ALA A 19 -0.75 -2.46 -7.54
N ARG A 20 -0.14 -1.42 -6.95
CA ARG A 20 0.51 -1.52 -5.64
C ARG A 20 -0.42 -2.09 -4.59
N CYS A 21 -1.66 -1.58 -4.53
CA CYS A 21 -2.62 -2.03 -3.52
C CYS A 21 -3.05 -3.49 -3.73
N LEU A 22 -3.09 -3.95 -4.98
CA LEU A 22 -3.37 -5.35 -5.30
C LEU A 22 -2.21 -6.25 -4.88
N VAL A 23 -0.98 -5.92 -5.28
CA VAL A 23 0.22 -6.72 -4.98
C VAL A 23 0.51 -6.76 -3.48
N GLN A 24 0.41 -5.62 -2.80
CA GLN A 24 0.61 -5.51 -1.35
C GLN A 24 -0.56 -6.09 -0.54
N ASN A 25 -1.66 -6.45 -1.20
CA ASN A 25 -2.89 -6.96 -0.60
C ASN A 25 -3.54 -6.01 0.42
N VAL A 26 -3.65 -4.73 0.06
CA VAL A 26 -4.25 -3.65 0.87
C VAL A 26 -5.43 -3.00 0.15
N LYS A 27 -6.22 -2.22 0.89
CA LYS A 27 -7.26 -1.35 0.33
C LYS A 27 -6.61 -0.27 -0.54
N GLN A 28 -7.33 0.17 -1.55
CA GLN A 28 -6.90 1.29 -2.38
C GLN A 28 -6.87 2.60 -1.59
N PHE A 29 -6.26 3.64 -2.17
CA PHE A 29 -6.09 4.96 -1.54
C PHE A 29 -7.43 5.62 -1.10
N ASN A 30 -8.55 5.24 -1.71
CA ASN A 30 -9.90 5.69 -1.37
C ASN A 30 -10.55 4.92 -0.20
N GLY A 31 -9.90 3.85 0.29
CA GLY A 31 -10.38 3.05 1.41
C GLY A 31 -10.09 3.67 2.77
N GLU A 32 -10.79 3.20 3.80
CA GLU A 32 -10.42 3.48 5.18
C GLU A 32 -9.05 2.86 5.50
N TYR A 33 -8.10 3.65 6.01
CA TYR A 33 -6.68 3.30 6.18
C TYR A 33 -5.95 2.96 4.86
N GLY A 34 -6.32 3.60 3.75
CA GLY A 34 -5.78 3.33 2.41
C GLY A 34 -4.34 3.81 2.17
N CYS A 35 -3.67 4.44 3.14
CA CYS A 35 -2.26 4.81 3.01
C CYS A 35 -1.35 3.59 3.21
N ASN A 36 -0.37 3.42 2.32
CA ASN A 36 0.58 2.30 2.36
C ASN A 36 1.70 2.49 3.40
N TRP A 37 1.89 3.72 3.92
CA TRP A 37 3.00 4.06 4.82
C TRP A 37 2.55 4.47 6.23
N CYS A 38 1.27 4.79 6.45
CA CYS A 38 0.77 5.17 7.77
C CYS A 38 -0.65 4.65 8.02
N TYR A 39 -1.07 4.73 9.27
CA TYR A 39 -2.39 4.36 9.75
C TYR A 39 -3.39 5.53 9.75
N ALA A 40 -3.22 6.52 8.87
CA ALA A 40 -4.15 7.64 8.81
C ALA A 40 -5.55 7.11 8.46
N LYS A 41 -6.52 7.38 9.34
CA LYS A 41 -7.90 6.99 9.14
C LYS A 41 -8.59 8.05 8.29
N GLY A 42 -9.00 7.68 7.08
CA GLY A 42 -9.77 8.58 6.22
C GLY A 42 -11.23 8.65 6.64
N GLU A 43 -11.85 9.81 6.48
CA GLU A 43 -13.26 10.09 6.76
C GLU A 43 -14.06 10.18 5.46
N GLN A 44 -15.28 9.66 5.47
CA GLN A 44 -16.17 9.76 4.32
C GLN A 44 -16.95 11.06 4.45
N VAL A 45 -16.84 11.92 3.44
CA VAL A 45 -17.55 13.19 3.36
C VAL A 45 -18.44 13.19 2.13
N GLU A 46 -19.59 13.84 2.22
CA GLU A 46 -20.44 14.09 1.06
C GLU A 46 -19.76 15.10 0.14
N ARG A 47 -19.77 14.82 -1.16
CA ARG A 47 -19.20 15.69 -2.19
C ARG A 47 -20.10 15.66 -3.42
N GLY A 48 -20.92 16.69 -3.57
CA GLY A 48 -21.91 16.77 -4.65
C GLY A 48 -22.94 15.64 -4.55
N LEU A 49 -23.12 14.87 -5.61
CA LEU A 49 -24.05 13.73 -5.67
C LEU A 49 -23.44 12.41 -5.14
N GLY A 50 -22.24 12.43 -4.58
CA GLY A 50 -21.53 11.23 -4.13
C GLY A 50 -20.80 11.45 -2.81
N THR A 51 -19.93 10.50 -2.47
CA THR A 51 -19.06 10.59 -1.30
C THR A 51 -17.59 10.52 -1.71
N ALA A 52 -16.75 11.21 -0.97
CA ALA A 52 -15.30 11.16 -1.11
C ALA A 52 -14.67 10.73 0.22
N ARG A 53 -13.55 10.00 0.14
CA ARG A 53 -12.71 9.73 1.32
C ARG A 53 -11.67 10.83 1.41
N VAL A 54 -11.66 11.57 2.51
CA VAL A 54 -10.66 12.60 2.82
C VAL A 54 -9.79 12.14 3.99
N TYR A 55 -8.56 12.64 4.04
CA TYR A 55 -7.64 12.40 5.15
C TYR A 55 -7.36 13.76 5.81
N PRO A 56 -8.13 14.13 6.85
CA PRO A 56 -7.96 15.41 7.51
C PRO A 56 -6.55 15.55 8.07
N VAL A 57 -6.01 16.77 8.02
CA VAL A 57 -4.75 17.08 8.69
C VAL A 57 -4.98 16.97 10.19
N GLN A 58 -4.26 16.05 10.83
CA GLN A 58 -4.30 15.86 12.28
C GLN A 58 -3.18 16.67 12.93
N ASN A 59 -3.40 17.17 14.15
CA ASN A 59 -2.37 17.88 14.93
C ASN A 59 -1.16 16.97 15.21
N GLU A 60 -1.41 15.69 15.43
CA GLU A 60 -0.37 14.68 15.58
C GLU A 60 -0.33 13.78 14.33
N PRO A 61 0.86 13.48 13.80
CA PRO A 61 0.98 12.60 12.65
C PRO A 61 0.57 11.18 13.02
N SER A 62 -0.18 10.52 12.14
CA SER A 62 -0.48 9.10 12.30
C SER A 62 0.78 8.25 12.38
N ASN A 63 0.73 7.22 13.21
CA ASN A 63 1.74 6.17 13.27
C ASN A 63 2.06 5.59 11.88
N LYS A 64 3.34 5.36 11.62
CA LYS A 64 3.83 4.74 10.39
C LYS A 64 3.63 3.23 10.44
N ARG A 65 3.43 2.63 9.27
CA ARG A 65 3.43 1.18 9.08
C ARG A 65 4.88 0.68 9.10
N THR A 66 5.09 -0.51 9.64
CA THR A 66 6.35 -1.24 9.58
C THR A 66 6.14 -2.58 8.89
N HIS A 67 7.22 -3.26 8.53
CA HIS A 67 7.14 -4.60 7.96
C HIS A 67 6.35 -5.55 8.87
N ASP A 68 6.71 -5.59 10.14
CA ASP A 68 6.09 -6.47 11.14
C ASP A 68 4.63 -6.09 11.38
N SER A 69 4.31 -4.79 11.40
CA SER A 69 2.93 -4.34 11.60
C SER A 69 2.03 -4.74 10.41
N MET A 70 2.56 -4.71 9.19
CA MET A 70 1.84 -5.16 7.99
C MET A 70 1.58 -6.67 8.01
N ILE A 71 2.54 -7.46 8.51
CA ILE A 71 2.35 -8.91 8.68
C ILE A 71 1.28 -9.17 9.75
N ALA A 72 1.38 -8.51 10.90
CA ALA A 72 0.41 -8.66 11.99
C ALA A 72 -1.01 -8.28 11.55
N ASP A 73 -1.17 -7.14 10.86
CA ASP A 73 -2.45 -6.72 10.32
C ASP A 73 -2.98 -7.70 9.26
N GLY A 74 -2.09 -8.27 8.43
CA GLY A 74 -2.45 -9.29 7.45
C GLY A 74 -2.93 -10.59 8.09
N LEU A 75 -2.27 -11.05 9.15
CA LEU A 75 -2.70 -12.22 9.94
C LEU A 75 -4.06 -11.96 10.61
N GLU A 76 -4.28 -10.76 11.15
CA GLU A 76 -5.55 -10.39 11.77
C GLU A 76 -6.70 -10.29 10.76
N ALA A 77 -6.39 -9.84 9.54
CA ALA A 77 -7.31 -9.78 8.40
C ALA A 77 -7.66 -11.17 7.84
N SER A 78 -6.75 -12.14 7.94
CA SER A 78 -6.98 -13.52 7.49
C SER A 78 -7.83 -14.37 8.45
N LYS A 79 -8.18 -13.85 9.62
CA LYS A 79 -9.14 -14.52 10.52
C LYS A 79 -10.55 -14.51 9.91
N GLU A 80 -11.31 -15.58 10.16
CA GLU A 80 -12.65 -15.76 9.61
C GLU A 80 -13.58 -14.57 9.89
N GLY A 81 -14.38 -14.19 8.90
CA GLY A 81 -15.38 -13.13 9.01
C GLY A 81 -14.86 -11.70 8.85
N ARG A 82 -13.56 -11.49 8.59
CA ARG A 82 -13.01 -10.15 8.30
C ARG A 82 -12.65 -9.98 6.82
N SER A 83 -13.02 -8.83 6.26
CA SER A 83 -12.62 -8.43 4.90
C SER A 83 -11.31 -7.63 4.87
N SER A 84 -10.95 -7.01 6.00
CA SER A 84 -9.70 -6.28 6.19
C SER A 84 -9.46 -5.93 7.66
N HIS A 85 -8.21 -5.69 8.03
CA HIS A 85 -7.81 -5.09 9.30
C HIS A 85 -6.89 -3.90 9.04
N LYS A 86 -7.25 -2.70 9.54
CA LYS A 86 -6.51 -1.44 9.32
C LYS A 86 -6.04 -1.25 7.88
N GLY A 87 -6.91 -1.52 6.91
CA GLY A 87 -6.61 -1.36 5.48
C GLY A 87 -5.86 -2.52 4.82
N VAL A 88 -5.34 -3.50 5.57
CA VAL A 88 -4.74 -4.73 5.02
C VAL A 88 -5.84 -5.77 4.80
N LYS A 89 -5.90 -6.40 3.63
CA LYS A 89 -6.91 -7.43 3.29
C LYS A 89 -6.46 -8.85 3.65
N GLY A 90 -5.16 -9.06 3.77
CA GLY A 90 -4.54 -10.33 4.14
C GLY A 90 -3.04 -10.30 3.88
N LEU A 91 -2.39 -11.46 3.94
CA LEU A 91 -0.97 -11.59 3.61
C LEU A 91 -0.72 -11.30 2.12
N SER A 92 0.37 -10.60 1.82
CA SER A 92 0.80 -10.34 0.45
C SER A 92 1.59 -11.53 -0.11
N PRO A 93 1.47 -11.84 -1.41
CA PRO A 93 2.34 -12.81 -2.08
C PRO A 93 3.84 -12.46 -1.98
N LEU A 94 4.20 -11.18 -1.84
CA LEU A 94 5.59 -10.74 -1.76
C LEU A 94 6.27 -11.11 -0.43
N LEU A 95 5.51 -11.56 0.58
CA LEU A 95 6.09 -12.11 1.81
C LEU A 95 6.88 -13.41 1.57
N ALA A 96 6.68 -14.06 0.42
CA ALA A 96 7.54 -15.18 0.00
C ALA A 96 9.00 -14.75 -0.23
N PHE A 97 9.26 -13.47 -0.47
CA PHE A 97 10.61 -12.93 -0.62
C PHE A 97 11.21 -12.56 0.74
N THR A 98 12.14 -13.39 1.24
CA THR A 98 12.72 -13.31 2.59
C THR A 98 13.30 -11.94 2.97
N TYR A 99 13.80 -11.18 1.99
CA TYR A 99 14.46 -9.88 2.23
C TYR A 99 13.62 -8.68 1.79
N PHE A 100 12.37 -8.91 1.36
CA PHE A 100 11.53 -7.83 0.85
C PHE A 100 10.75 -7.17 1.99
N ASN A 101 10.97 -5.87 2.19
CA ASN A 101 10.24 -5.11 3.19
C ASN A 101 8.89 -4.66 2.64
N MET A 102 7.82 -5.05 3.33
CA MET A 102 6.43 -4.76 2.93
C MET A 102 6.07 -3.27 2.91
N VAL A 103 6.84 -2.38 3.52
CA VAL A 103 6.58 -0.93 3.51
C VAL A 103 7.63 -0.20 2.68
N SER A 104 8.92 -0.38 2.98
CA SER A 104 10.00 0.34 2.29
C SER A 104 10.37 -0.28 0.94
N GLY A 105 9.98 -1.52 0.66
CA GLY A 105 10.17 -2.19 -0.62
C GLY A 105 9.20 -1.72 -1.71
N PHE A 106 8.22 -0.88 -1.37
CA PHE A 106 7.30 -0.28 -2.34
C PHE A 106 7.63 1.20 -2.54
N GLY A 107 8.14 1.52 -3.73
CA GLY A 107 8.39 2.88 -4.17
C GLY A 107 7.11 3.63 -4.57
N VAL A 108 7.21 4.96 -4.61
CA VAL A 108 6.23 5.80 -5.30
C VAL A 108 6.57 5.78 -6.79
N ASP A 109 5.58 5.48 -7.62
CA ASP A 109 5.75 5.59 -9.07
C ASP A 109 5.77 7.06 -9.49
N TYR A 110 6.98 7.55 -9.77
CA TYR A 110 7.21 8.93 -10.21
C TYR A 110 6.51 9.24 -11.53
N MET A 111 6.41 8.28 -12.45
CA MET A 111 5.81 8.50 -13.75
C MET A 111 4.31 8.79 -13.61
N HIS A 112 3.56 7.91 -12.94
CA HIS A 112 2.12 8.11 -12.73
C HIS A 112 1.80 9.19 -11.68
N CYS A 113 2.68 9.44 -10.71
CA CYS A 113 2.44 10.43 -9.66
C CYS A 113 2.76 11.86 -10.09
N VAL A 114 3.81 12.07 -10.90
CA VAL A 114 4.32 13.40 -11.25
C VAL A 114 4.19 13.66 -12.75
N LEU A 115 4.74 12.79 -13.59
CA LEU A 115 4.81 13.08 -15.04
C LEU A 115 3.43 13.04 -15.69
N LEU A 116 2.63 12.01 -15.44
CA LEU A 116 1.30 11.86 -16.04
C LEU A 116 0.28 12.86 -15.48
N GLY A 117 0.41 13.22 -14.19
CA GLY A 117 -0.43 14.24 -13.55
C GLY A 117 -0.14 15.67 -14.03
N VAL A 118 1.08 15.93 -14.50
CA VAL A 118 1.50 17.24 -15.07
C VAL A 118 1.21 17.31 -16.58
N CYS A 119 1.25 16.18 -17.29
CA CYS A 119 0.89 16.14 -18.72
C CYS A 119 -0.62 16.32 -19.01
N LEU A 120 -1.47 16.45 -17.98
CA LEU A 120 -2.86 16.91 -18.17
C LEU A 120 -2.91 18.45 -18.21
N ALA A 121 -2.20 19.03 -19.16
CA ALA A 121 -2.44 20.39 -19.63
C ALA A 121 -2.69 20.31 -21.14
N THR A 122 -3.92 20.67 -21.53
CA THR A 122 -4.37 21.01 -22.90
C THR A 122 -4.24 19.93 -23.98
N PHE A 123 -5.37 19.31 -24.33
CA PHE A 123 -6.02 19.43 -25.65
C PHE A 123 -7.54 19.25 -25.49
#